data_AF-A0A0P7KK87-F1
#
_entry.id   AF-A0A0P7KK87-F1
#
_cell.length_a   1.000
_cell.length_b   1.000
_cell.length_c   1.000
_cell.angle_alpha   90.00
_cell.angle_beta   90.00
_cell.angle_gamma   90.00
#
_symmetry.space_group_name_H-M   'P 1'
#
loop_
_entity.id
_entity.type
_entity.pdbx_description
1 polymer ?
#
loop_
_entity_poly.entity_id
_entity_poly.type
_entity_poly.pdbx_seq_one_letter_code
_entity_poly.pdbx_strand_id
1 'polypeptide(L)' 'MADARFTEPEMIAHSASAMRKIDARGKRGAEMVTHTEIVAMACLIHLMSKRMVPIQDAFANAEKV' A
#
# COMPACT_ATOMS: atom_id res chain seq x y z
N MET A 1 -14.04 0.36 -17.08
CA MET A 1 -13.49 0.99 -15.86
C MET A 1 -12.87 -0.12 -15.04
N ALA A 2 -11.64 0.05 -14.53
CA ALA A 2 -10.92 -1.02 -13.85
C ALA A 2 -11.71 -1.53 -12.64
N ASP A 3 -11.93 -2.84 -12.55
CA ASP A 3 -12.44 -3.51 -11.35
C ASP A 3 -11.52 -3.17 -10.16
N ALA A 4 -11.93 -2.19 -9.37
CA ALA A 4 -11.26 -1.89 -8.11
C ALA A 4 -11.55 -3.07 -7.17
N ARG A 5 -10.55 -3.93 -6.98
CA ARG A 5 -10.61 -5.12 -6.11
C ARG A 5 -10.98 -4.82 -4.65
N PHE A 6 -10.98 -3.55 -4.26
CA PHE A 6 -11.32 -3.06 -2.93
C PHE A 6 -12.13 -1.76 -3.06
N THR A 7 -13.12 -1.59 -2.19
CA THR A 7 -13.76 -0.30 -1.91
C THR A 7 -12.80 0.62 -1.14
N GLU A 8 -13.08 1.93 -1.12
CA GLU A 8 -12.27 2.89 -0.37
C GLU A 8 -12.13 2.56 1.14
N PRO A 9 -13.22 2.20 1.86
CA PRO A 9 -13.11 1.78 3.24
C PRO A 9 -12.24 0.53 3.44
N GLU A 10 -12.32 -0.44 2.52
CA GLU A 10 -11.52 -1.67 2.59
C GLU A 10 -10.02 -1.37 2.37
N MET A 11 -9.69 -0.47 1.43
CA MET A 11 -8.31 -0.03 1.22
C MET A 11 -7.73 0.61 2.48
N ILE A 12 -8.49 1.48 3.15
CA ILE A 12 -8.07 2.14 4.39
C ILE A 12 -7.91 1.11 5.52
N ALA A 13 -8.89 0.22 5.70
CA ALA A 13 -8.87 -0.79 6.77
C ALA A 13 -7.68 -1.75 6.65
N HIS A 14 -7.43 -2.28 5.44
CA HIS A 14 -6.30 -3.17 5.20
C HIS A 14 -4.96 -2.44 5.33
N SER A 15 -4.86 -1.19 4.87
CA SER A 15 -3.65 -0.38 5.03
C SER A 15 -3.35 -0.09 6.51
N ALA A 16 -4.37 0.29 7.29
CA ALA A 16 -4.24 0.53 8.72
C ALA A 16 -3.85 -0.74 9.50
N SER A 17 -4.37 -1.90 9.10
CA SER A 17 -3.97 -3.20 9.64
C SER A 17 -2.48 -3.48 9.43
N ALA A 18 -1.98 -3.30 8.21
CA ALA A 18 -0.56 -3.47 7.91
C ALA A 18 0.34 -2.50 8.67
N MET A 19 -0.03 -1.21 8.71
CA MET A 19 0.71 -0.20 9.48
C MET A 19 0.79 -0.57 10.96
N ARG A 20 -0.32 -1.04 11.55
CA ARG A 20 -0.35 -1.47 12.96
C ARG A 20 0.58 -2.67 13.22
N LYS A 21 0.66 -3.63 12.30
CA LYS A 21 1.58 -4.77 12.43
C LYS A 21 3.02 -4.30 12.46
N ILE A 22 3.39 -3.43 11.52
CA ILE A 22 4.74 -2.89 11.39
C ILE A 22 5.09 -2.04 12.61
N ASP A 23 4.21 -1.14 13.03
CA ASP A 23 4.43 -0.27 14.20
C ASP A 23 4.63 -1.08 15.49
N ALA A 24 3.79 -2.10 15.71
CA ALA A 24 3.86 -2.91 16.92
C ALA A 24 5.10 -3.84 16.99
N ARG A 25 5.67 -4.26 15.85
CA ARG A 25 6.65 -5.37 15.79
C ARG A 25 7.84 -5.16 14.86
N GLY A 26 8.00 -3.97 14.29
CA GLY A 26 9.08 -3.61 13.37
C GLY A 26 9.23 -4.62 12.22
N LYS A 27 10.45 -5.14 12.03
CA LYS A 27 10.78 -6.12 10.98
C LYS A 27 9.89 -7.36 11.03
N ARG A 28 9.62 -7.89 12.23
CA ARG A 28 8.73 -9.05 12.41
C ARG A 28 7.28 -8.72 12.09
N GLY A 29 6.87 -7.46 12.28
CA GLY A 29 5.57 -6.96 11.86
C GLY A 29 5.42 -6.91 10.34
N ALA A 30 6.48 -6.50 9.64
CA ALA A 30 6.52 -6.47 8.18
C ALA A 30 6.39 -7.87 7.56
N GLU A 31 7.03 -8.89 8.14
CA GLU A 31 6.88 -10.29 7.71
C GLU A 31 5.45 -10.84 7.86
N MET A 32 4.63 -10.22 8.72
CA MET A 32 3.24 -10.60 8.96
C MET A 32 2.23 -9.85 8.07
N VAL A 33 2.70 -8.94 7.21
CA VAL A 33 1.84 -8.23 6.26
C VAL A 33 1.46 -9.18 5.14
N THR A 34 0.16 -9.26 4.87
CA THR A 34 -0.41 -10.17 3.87
C THR A 34 -0.39 -9.53 2.49
N HIS A 35 -0.43 -10.36 1.44
CA HIS A 35 -0.52 -9.87 0.06
C HIS A 35 -1.74 -8.96 -0.17
N THR A 36 -2.89 -9.28 0.44
CA THR A 36 -4.09 -8.42 0.40
C THR A 36 -3.83 -7.03 0.95
N GLU A 37 -3.15 -6.95 2.09
CA GLU A 37 -2.80 -5.65 2.69
C GLU A 37 -1.77 -4.89 1.84
N ILE A 38 -0.81 -5.57 1.22
CA ILE A 38 0.14 -4.96 0.28
C ILE A 38 -0.60 -4.35 -0.91
N VAL A 39 -1.50 -5.10 -1.53
CA VAL A 39 -2.27 -4.61 -2.70
C VAL A 39 -3.16 -3.44 -2.30
N ALA A 40 -3.85 -3.52 -1.15
CA ALA A 40 -4.67 -2.43 -0.64
C ALA A 40 -3.85 -1.16 -0.37
N MET A 41 -2.66 -1.29 0.24
CA MET A 41 -1.73 -0.17 0.43
C MET A 41 -1.26 0.41 -0.89
N ALA A 42 -0.91 -0.43 -1.88
CA ALA A 42 -0.49 0.02 -3.19
C ALA A 42 -1.62 0.78 -3.92
N CYS A 43 -2.86 0.31 -3.82
CA CYS A 43 -4.02 1.01 -4.37
C CYS A 43 -4.25 2.35 -3.66
N LEU A 44 -4.14 2.39 -2.33
CA LEU A 44 -4.30 3.62 -1.55
C LEU A 44 -3.19 4.64 -1.88
N ILE A 45 -1.94 4.20 -1.93
CA ILE A 45 -0.79 5.02 -2.34
C ILE A 45 -1.00 5.52 -3.76
N HIS A 46 -1.44 4.67 -4.70
CA HIS A 46 -1.75 5.08 -6.07
C HIS A 46 -2.84 6.14 -6.13
N LEU A 47 -3.90 6.04 -5.33
CA LEU A 47 -4.95 7.06 -5.27
C LEU A 47 -4.46 8.37 -4.65
N MET A 48 -3.65 8.29 -3.60
CA MET A 48 -3.02 9.46 -2.97
C MET A 48 -1.97 10.10 -3.89
N SER A 49 -1.23 9.30 -4.66
CA SER A 49 -0.25 9.74 -5.66
C SER A 49 -0.86 10.09 -7.02
N LYS A 50 -2.10 9.71 -7.31
CA LYS A 50 -2.87 10.37 -8.38
C LYS A 50 -3.17 11.84 -8.05
N ARG A 51 -3.03 12.25 -6.78
CA ARG A 51 -2.87 13.67 -6.38
C ARG A 51 -1.39 14.13 -6.32
N MET A 52 -0.40 13.24 -6.40
CA MET A 52 1.06 13.51 -6.46
C MET A 52 1.86 12.35 -7.12
N VAL A 53 2.13 12.46 -8.43
CA VAL A 53 3.05 11.65 -9.28
C VAL A 53 2.59 10.22 -9.72
N PRO A 54 2.70 9.86 -11.02
CA PRO A 54 2.38 8.53 -11.55
C PRO A 54 3.22 7.37 -10.97
N ILE A 55 2.56 6.22 -10.76
CA ILE A 55 3.17 4.99 -10.21
C ILE A 55 4.38 4.45 -11.00
N GLN A 56 4.46 4.77 -12.29
CA GLN A 56 5.56 4.38 -13.18
C GLN A 56 6.87 5.06 -12.78
N ASP A 57 6.79 6.30 -12.28
CA ASP A 57 7.93 7.10 -11.83
C ASP A 57 8.38 6.72 -10.41
N ALA A 58 7.46 6.17 -9.60
CA ALA A 58 7.78 5.71 -8.25
C ALA A 58 8.69 4.47 -8.27
N PHE A 59 8.44 3.52 -9.19
CA PHE A 59 9.28 2.34 -9.34
C PHE A 59 10.67 2.65 -9.91
N ALA A 60 10.77 3.60 -10.85
CA ALA A 60 12.05 4.01 -11.43
C ALA A 60 13.01 4.70 -10.43
N ASN A 61 12.49 5.24 -9.32
CA ASN A 61 13.29 5.87 -8.27
C ASN A 61 13.70 4.90 -7.15
N ALA A 62 13.00 3.76 -7.00
CA ALA A 62 13.33 2.73 -6.02
C ALA A 62 14.55 1.89 -6.42
N GLU A 63 14.86 1.80 -7.72
CA GLU A 63 16.05 1.09 -8.24
C GLU A 63 17.35 1.92 -8.17
N LYS A 64 17.28 3.16 -7.66
CA LYS A 64 18.42 4.09 -7.56
C LYS A 64 18.87 4.37 -6.13
N VAL A 65 18.31 3.66 -5.13
CA VAL A 65 18.69 3.75 -3.71
C VAL A 65 19.36 2.46 -3.27
#